data_AF-A0A157T115-F1
#
_entry.id   AF-A0A157T115-F1
#
_cell.length_a   1.000
_cell.length_b   1.000
_cell.length_c   1.000
_cell.angle_alpha   90.00
_cell.angle_beta   90.00
_cell.angle_gamma   90.00
#
_symmetry.space_group_name_H-M   'P 1'
#
loop_
_entity.id
_entity.type
_entity.pdbx_description
1 polymer ?
#
loop_
_entity_poly.entity_id
_entity_poly.type
_entity_poly.pdbx_seq_one_letter_code
_entity_poly.pdbx_strand_id
1 'polypeptide(L)'
;MFLSFSPTYSKITESKEPHKPLRITVIKDHGKPLYSTGKNKIVLKTENTYTFTVNTLLEDVVKEVVKTESVNKEIYNTKFHVELENIIVKEEFKINDARFYKIHFKTPTLLQPPRPSIKRKGNRYVLFPYVPLLFYSIASHWNRYMNNKIVGVTGSKTLYYFREVNYKIRPLTAYYGNIPNKGFVGWVLFELKARKGSNLRENIRRLLDYANYFGIGKSRNIGFGEVDVRPLE
;
A
#
# COMPACT_ATOMS: atom_id res chain seq x y z
N MET A 1 -14.84 4.97 6.19
CA MET A 1 -15.53 5.97 7.05
C MET A 1 -15.88 7.21 6.25
N PHE A 2 -14.91 7.98 5.75
CA PHE A 2 -15.21 9.17 4.94
C PHE A 2 -15.93 8.89 3.62
N LEU A 3 -15.69 7.72 3.02
CA LEU A 3 -16.38 7.27 1.80
C LEU A 3 -17.63 6.40 2.08
N SER A 4 -18.19 6.40 3.29
CA SER A 4 -19.32 5.51 3.61
C SER A 4 -20.61 5.83 2.84
N PHE A 5 -20.67 6.98 2.16
CA PHE A 5 -21.77 7.34 1.28
C PHE A 5 -21.77 6.52 -0.02
N SER A 6 -20.62 5.95 -0.42
CA SER A 6 -20.49 5.06 -1.58
C SER A 6 -20.94 3.64 -1.20
N PRO A 7 -22.05 3.11 -1.75
CA PRO A 7 -22.51 1.76 -1.44
C PRO A 7 -21.50 0.70 -1.87
N THR A 8 -20.87 0.89 -3.02
CA THR A 8 -19.84 -0.03 -3.54
C THR A 8 -18.64 -0.08 -2.61
N TYR A 9 -18.14 1.07 -2.16
CA TYR A 9 -17.06 1.15 -1.18
C TYR A 9 -17.43 0.42 0.11
N SER A 10 -18.61 0.71 0.68
CA SER A 10 -19.05 0.15 1.96
C SER A 10 -19.07 -1.39 1.92
N LYS A 11 -19.70 -1.96 0.88
CA LYS A 11 -19.74 -3.41 0.65
C LYS A 11 -18.35 -4.06 0.62
N ILE A 12 -17.37 -3.41 -0.03
CA ILE A 12 -16.01 -3.95 -0.13
C ILE A 12 -15.27 -3.83 1.20
N THR A 13 -15.45 -2.74 1.94
CA THR A 13 -14.78 -2.57 3.23
C THR A 13 -15.24 -3.60 4.27
N GLU A 14 -16.49 -4.06 4.19
CA GLU A 14 -17.05 -5.10 5.06
C GLU A 14 -16.66 -6.52 4.66
N SER A 15 -16.35 -6.74 3.36
CA SER A 15 -15.95 -8.05 2.86
C SER A 15 -14.72 -8.62 3.59
N LYS A 16 -14.73 -9.92 3.87
CA LYS A 16 -13.59 -10.65 4.45
C LYS A 16 -12.59 -11.13 3.38
N GLU A 17 -12.88 -10.90 2.11
CA GLU A 17 -12.04 -11.30 1.00
C GLU A 17 -10.64 -10.66 1.08
N PRO A 18 -9.56 -11.43 0.87
CA PRO A 18 -8.23 -10.88 0.82
C PRO A 18 -8.04 -10.00 -0.42
N HIS A 19 -6.97 -9.22 -0.46
CA HIS A 19 -6.57 -8.48 -1.67
C HIS A 19 -7.64 -7.54 -2.24
N LYS A 20 -8.45 -6.86 -1.43
CA LYS A 20 -9.50 -5.94 -1.91
C LYS A 20 -9.03 -5.01 -3.05
N PRO A 21 -9.90 -4.66 -4.02
CA PRO A 21 -9.53 -3.83 -5.19
C PRO A 21 -9.40 -2.35 -4.84
N LEU A 22 -9.15 -2.03 -3.57
CA LEU A 22 -9.01 -0.66 -3.09
C LEU A 22 -7.92 -0.57 -2.01
N ARG A 23 -7.33 0.61 -1.92
CA ARG A 23 -6.43 1.04 -0.86
C ARG A 23 -6.87 2.42 -0.38
N ILE A 24 -6.79 2.64 0.92
CA ILE A 24 -7.01 3.94 1.55
C ILE A 24 -5.75 4.25 2.35
N THR A 25 -5.19 5.43 2.19
CA THR A 25 -4.08 5.86 3.04
C THR A 25 -4.59 6.24 4.42
N VAL A 26 -3.68 6.29 5.38
CA VAL A 26 -3.96 7.04 6.60
C VAL A 26 -4.10 8.52 6.28
N ILE A 27 -4.70 9.27 7.21
CA ILE A 27 -4.73 10.73 7.18
C ILE A 27 -3.29 11.25 7.23
N LYS A 28 -3.00 12.30 6.47
CA LYS A 28 -1.70 12.93 6.36
C LYS A 28 -1.77 14.38 6.80
N ASP A 29 -0.79 14.79 7.57
CA ASP A 29 -0.53 16.19 7.95
C ASP A 29 0.70 16.67 7.17
N HIS A 30 0.52 17.64 6.28
CA HIS A 30 1.56 18.09 5.33
C HIS A 30 2.31 16.92 4.64
N GLY A 31 1.54 15.94 4.17
CA GLY A 31 2.08 14.74 3.48
C GLY A 31 2.68 13.68 4.40
N LYS A 32 2.80 13.91 5.71
CA LYS A 32 3.30 12.93 6.69
C LYS A 32 2.15 12.05 7.18
N PRO A 33 2.25 10.71 7.04
CA PRO A 33 1.20 9.80 7.49
C PRO A 33 1.06 9.80 9.01
N LEU A 34 -0.18 9.91 9.49
CA LEU A 34 -0.54 9.86 10.90
C LEU A 34 -1.01 8.45 11.27
N TYR A 35 -0.27 7.75 12.13
CA TYR A 35 -0.69 6.46 12.71
C TYR A 35 -0.10 6.24 14.11
N SER A 36 -0.89 5.63 15.00
CA SER A 36 -0.50 5.51 16.41
C SER A 36 0.60 4.47 16.57
N THR A 37 1.60 4.77 17.40
CA THR A 37 2.65 3.83 17.82
C THR A 37 2.50 3.40 19.29
N GLY A 38 1.37 3.76 19.92
CA GLY A 38 1.08 3.48 21.33
C GLY A 38 1.76 4.43 22.32
N LYS A 39 2.77 5.20 21.89
CA LYS A 39 3.46 6.17 22.76
C LYS A 39 2.67 7.46 22.96
N ASN A 40 2.13 8.01 21.87
CA ASN A 40 1.41 9.27 21.86
C ASN A 40 0.04 9.08 21.20
N LYS A 41 -0.96 9.80 21.70
CA LYS A 41 -2.25 9.93 21.01
C LYS A 41 -2.06 10.78 19.77
N ILE A 42 -2.65 10.37 18.66
CA ILE A 42 -2.78 11.23 17.49
C ILE A 42 -3.96 12.14 17.73
N VAL A 43 -3.71 13.44 17.62
CA VAL A 43 -4.72 14.47 17.77
C VAL A 43 -4.72 15.28 16.48
N LEU A 44 -5.89 15.35 15.84
CA LEU A 44 -6.11 16.28 14.74
C LEU A 44 -6.52 17.61 15.37
N LYS A 45 -5.82 18.68 15.02
CA LYS A 45 -6.17 20.04 15.38
C LYS A 45 -7.29 20.55 14.47
N THR A 46 -8.21 21.33 15.04
CA THR A 46 -9.22 22.09 14.30
C THR A 46 -8.55 23.09 13.35
N GLU A 47 -9.25 23.48 12.29
CA GLU A 47 -8.80 24.48 11.30
C GLU A 47 -7.56 24.08 10.47
N ASN A 48 -7.04 22.87 10.67
CA ASN A 48 -6.00 22.29 9.83
C ASN A 48 -6.62 21.45 8.70
N THR A 49 -6.01 21.54 7.52
CA THR A 49 -6.32 20.67 6.38
C THR A 49 -5.47 19.41 6.43
N TYR A 50 -6.12 18.25 6.30
CA TYR A 50 -5.47 16.96 6.22
C TYR A 50 -5.86 16.26 4.92
N THR A 51 -4.96 15.44 4.39
CA THR A 51 -5.21 14.73 3.13
C THR A 51 -5.16 13.22 3.32
N PHE A 52 -5.90 12.50 2.49
CA PHE A 52 -5.77 11.05 2.34
C PHE A 52 -6.06 10.69 0.88
N THR A 53 -5.58 9.53 0.45
CA THR A 53 -5.77 9.07 -0.93
C THR A 53 -6.51 7.75 -0.95
N VAL A 54 -7.44 7.62 -1.89
CA VAL A 54 -8.12 6.36 -2.19
C VAL A 54 -7.72 5.93 -3.59
N ASN A 55 -7.18 4.71 -3.70
CA ASN A 55 -6.87 4.09 -4.97
C ASN A 55 -7.84 2.93 -5.15
N THR A 56 -8.49 2.83 -6.30
CA THR A 56 -9.50 1.81 -6.59
C THR A 56 -9.35 1.30 -8.03
N LEU A 57 -9.68 0.03 -8.25
CA LEU A 57 -9.83 -0.56 -9.59
C LEU A 57 -11.30 -0.61 -10.02
N LEU A 58 -12.20 0.02 -9.27
CA LEU A 58 -13.64 -0.03 -9.49
C LEU A 58 -14.16 1.34 -9.92
N GLU A 59 -14.69 1.39 -11.13
CA GLU A 59 -15.26 2.59 -11.73
C GLU A 59 -16.47 3.12 -10.95
N ASP A 60 -17.31 2.22 -10.42
CA ASP A 60 -18.50 2.60 -9.65
C ASP A 60 -18.14 3.41 -8.39
N VAL A 61 -17.04 3.06 -7.72
CA VAL A 61 -16.55 3.84 -6.56
C VAL A 61 -16.19 5.25 -7.01
N VAL A 62 -15.56 5.41 -8.17
CA VAL A 62 -15.20 6.73 -8.71
C VAL A 62 -16.45 7.53 -9.06
N LYS A 63 -17.41 6.93 -9.78
CA LYS A 63 -18.68 7.57 -10.15
C LYS A 63 -19.47 8.05 -8.92
N GLU A 64 -19.54 7.23 -7.89
CA GLU A 64 -20.24 7.55 -6.64
C GLU A 64 -19.55 8.71 -5.88
N VAL A 65 -18.22 8.74 -5.86
CA VAL A 65 -17.44 9.83 -5.24
C VAL A 65 -17.57 11.15 -6.00
N VAL A 66 -17.45 11.11 -7.33
CA VAL A 66 -17.59 12.29 -8.19
C VAL A 66 -18.96 12.92 -8.03
N LYS A 67 -20.03 12.13 -7.96
CA LYS A 67 -21.40 12.66 -7.79
C LYS A 67 -21.63 13.35 -6.45
N THR A 68 -20.85 13.01 -5.43
CA THR A 68 -21.03 13.56 -4.08
C THR A 68 -20.21 14.84 -3.88
N GLU A 69 -19.02 14.93 -4.48
CA GLU A 69 -18.03 16.03 -4.42
C GLU A 69 -17.52 16.38 -3.02
N SER A 70 -18.43 16.67 -2.08
CA SER A 70 -18.12 16.95 -0.68
C SER A 70 -19.14 16.33 0.27
N VAL A 71 -18.71 16.07 1.51
CA VAL A 71 -19.54 15.47 2.53
C VAL A 71 -19.13 15.96 3.91
N ASN A 72 -20.13 16.32 4.71
CA ASN A 72 -19.96 16.56 6.14
C ASN A 72 -20.13 15.26 6.91
N LYS A 73 -19.15 14.90 7.76
CA LYS A 73 -19.20 13.72 8.64
C LYS A 73 -18.96 14.11 10.08
N GLU A 74 -19.77 13.58 10.97
CA GLU A 74 -19.52 13.64 12.40
C GLU A 74 -18.87 12.33 12.86
N ILE A 75 -17.70 12.43 13.49
CA ILE A 75 -16.92 11.30 14.00
C ILE A 75 -16.44 11.68 15.40
N TYR A 76 -16.78 10.87 16.41
CA TYR A 76 -16.41 11.12 17.81
C TYR A 76 -16.71 12.55 18.28
N ASN A 77 -17.93 13.02 18.01
CA ASN A 77 -18.43 14.37 18.32
C ASN A 77 -17.62 15.53 17.68
N THR A 78 -16.84 15.22 16.63
CA THR A 78 -16.10 16.20 15.84
C THR A 78 -16.64 16.22 14.42
N LYS A 79 -16.89 17.41 13.87
CA LYS A 79 -17.37 17.58 12.50
C LYS A 79 -16.18 17.70 11.54
N PHE A 80 -16.22 16.92 10.48
CA PHE A 80 -15.26 16.92 9.39
C PHE A 80 -15.97 17.36 8.12
N HIS A 81 -15.41 18.36 7.44
CA HIS A 81 -15.72 18.62 6.05
C HIS A 81 -14.71 17.84 5.19
N VAL A 82 -15.20 17.01 4.28
CA VAL A 82 -14.37 16.23 3.38
C VAL A 82 -14.76 16.57 1.95
N GLU A 83 -13.79 17.01 1.16
CA GLU A 83 -13.97 17.38 -0.22
C GLU A 83 -13.02 16.59 -1.13
N LEU A 84 -13.44 16.39 -2.37
CA LEU A 84 -12.62 15.79 -3.41
C LEU A 84 -11.65 16.83 -3.97
N GLU A 85 -10.37 16.71 -3.64
CA GLU A 85 -9.34 17.62 -4.14
C GLU A 85 -8.97 17.33 -5.60
N ASN A 86 -8.74 16.06 -5.94
CA ASN A 86 -8.35 15.67 -7.29
C ASN A 86 -8.69 14.22 -7.63
N ILE A 87 -8.69 13.93 -8.93
CA ILE A 87 -8.80 12.57 -9.47
C ILE A 87 -7.68 12.38 -10.47
N ILE A 88 -6.96 11.26 -10.35
CA ILE A 88 -5.90 10.87 -11.29
C ILE A 88 -6.26 9.50 -11.83
N VAL A 89 -6.41 9.40 -13.15
CA VAL A 89 -6.59 8.13 -13.86
C VAL A 89 -5.23 7.66 -14.36
N LYS A 90 -4.89 6.40 -14.09
CA LYS A 90 -3.65 5.78 -14.54
C LYS A 90 -3.96 4.51 -15.31
N GLU A 91 -3.66 4.55 -16.61
CA GLU A 91 -3.90 3.44 -17.53
C GLU A 91 -2.74 2.43 -17.50
N GLU A 92 -1.50 2.92 -17.39
CA GLU A 92 -0.31 2.08 -17.41
C GLU A 92 0.55 2.24 -16.15
N PHE A 93 1.06 1.10 -15.67
CA PHE A 93 2.03 1.03 -14.58
C PHE A 93 3.40 0.71 -15.16
N LYS A 94 4.30 1.69 -15.20
CA LYS A 94 5.67 1.51 -15.67
C LYS A 94 6.57 2.63 -15.14
N ILE A 95 7.31 2.32 -14.08
CA ILE A 95 8.32 3.23 -13.55
C ILE A 95 9.51 3.32 -14.52
N ASN A 96 10.23 4.45 -14.52
CA ASN A 96 11.40 4.65 -15.38
C ASN A 96 12.44 3.53 -15.17
N ASP A 97 13.14 3.20 -16.26
CA ASP A 97 14.15 2.15 -16.21
C ASP A 97 15.40 2.67 -15.49
N ALA A 98 15.81 2.00 -14.43
CA ALA A 98 16.96 2.42 -13.62
C ALA A 98 17.73 1.23 -13.09
N ARG A 99 19.02 1.43 -12.81
CA ARG A 99 19.82 0.40 -12.15
C ARG A 99 19.39 0.23 -10.70
N PHE A 100 19.04 1.33 -10.04
CA PHE A 100 18.67 1.35 -8.64
C PHE A 100 17.25 1.84 -8.42
N TYR A 101 16.58 1.26 -7.43
CA TYR A 101 15.25 1.65 -6.99
C TYR A 101 15.24 1.83 -5.48
N LYS A 102 14.87 3.02 -5.03
CA LYS A 102 14.67 3.29 -3.60
C LYS A 102 13.20 3.09 -3.26
N ILE A 103 12.92 2.21 -2.30
CA ILE A 103 11.58 1.99 -1.75
C ILE A 103 11.55 2.57 -0.34
N HIS A 104 10.71 3.57 -0.12
CA HIS A 104 10.44 4.16 1.19
C HIS A 104 9.09 3.67 1.72
N PHE A 105 9.10 2.89 2.79
CA PHE A 105 7.93 2.39 3.52
C PHE A 105 7.45 3.46 4.51
N LYS A 106 6.48 4.27 4.08
CA LYS A 106 5.97 5.46 4.81
C LYS A 106 5.07 5.08 5.99
N THR A 107 4.30 4.00 5.85
CA THR A 107 3.51 3.40 6.93
C THR A 107 4.01 1.99 7.23
N PRO A 108 3.73 1.44 8.44
CA PRO A 108 4.16 0.09 8.76
C PRO A 108 3.75 -0.90 7.68
N THR A 109 4.71 -1.68 7.21
CA THR A 109 4.48 -2.67 6.15
C THR A 109 4.34 -4.04 6.78
N LEU A 110 3.18 -4.67 6.57
CA LEU A 110 2.84 -5.98 7.12
C LEU A 110 3.09 -7.07 6.09
N LEU A 111 4.34 -7.50 5.97
CA LEU A 111 4.74 -8.51 5.01
C LEU A 111 4.56 -9.92 5.60
N GLN A 112 3.76 -10.76 4.96
CA GLN A 112 3.43 -12.09 5.47
C GLN A 112 3.86 -13.16 4.46
N PRO A 113 4.52 -14.24 4.89
CA PRO A 113 4.70 -15.41 4.04
C PRO A 113 3.35 -15.98 3.58
N PRO A 114 3.31 -16.67 2.43
CA PRO A 114 2.16 -17.48 2.03
C PRO A 114 1.73 -18.37 3.20
N ARG A 115 0.42 -18.42 3.46
CA ARG A 115 -0.07 -19.25 4.57
C ARG A 115 0.18 -20.71 4.23
N PRO A 116 0.77 -21.50 5.14
CA PRO A 116 0.81 -22.94 4.96
C PRO A 116 -0.63 -23.49 4.95
N SER A 117 -0.84 -24.63 4.30
CA SER A 117 -2.12 -25.35 4.29
C SER A 117 -2.55 -25.81 5.69
N ILE A 118 -1.61 -25.92 6.62
CA ILE A 118 -1.86 -26.28 8.02
C ILE A 118 -2.58 -25.12 8.72
N LYS A 119 -3.67 -25.44 9.45
CA LYS A 119 -4.47 -24.50 10.26
C LYS A 119 -3.64 -23.84 11.39
N ARG A 120 -2.77 -22.88 11.05
CA ARG A 120 -2.11 -22.01 12.02
C ARG A 120 -2.98 -20.79 12.30
N LYS A 121 -3.19 -20.50 13.60
CA LYS A 121 -4.11 -19.46 14.07
C LYS A 121 -3.57 -18.03 13.96
N GLY A 122 -2.25 -17.82 13.86
CA GLY A 122 -1.63 -16.49 13.92
C GLY A 122 -1.08 -15.98 12.59
N ASN A 123 -1.16 -14.66 12.38
CA ASN A 123 -0.37 -14.00 11.32
C ASN A 123 1.11 -13.97 11.74
N ARG A 124 2.02 -14.32 10.82
CA ARG A 124 3.48 -14.16 11.00
C ARG A 124 3.96 -13.04 10.09
N TYR A 125 4.29 -11.89 10.65
CA TYR A 125 4.86 -10.77 9.89
C TYR A 125 6.38 -10.81 9.92
N VAL A 126 7.00 -10.66 8.74
CA VAL A 126 8.44 -10.47 8.60
C VAL A 126 8.74 -8.99 8.80
N LEU A 127 9.79 -8.69 9.57
CA LEU A 127 10.15 -7.33 10.00
C LEU A 127 11.23 -6.68 9.11
N PHE A 128 11.45 -7.24 7.93
CA PHE A 128 12.37 -6.77 6.93
C PHE A 128 11.74 -6.96 5.54
N PRO A 129 11.99 -6.07 4.55
CA PRO A 129 11.43 -6.17 3.20
C PRO A 129 12.10 -7.27 2.37
N TYR A 130 11.90 -8.52 2.78
CA TYR A 130 12.45 -9.69 2.08
C TYR A 130 11.87 -9.79 0.66
N VAL A 131 12.74 -9.63 -0.35
CA VAL A 131 12.37 -9.45 -1.76
C VAL A 131 11.39 -10.48 -2.31
N PRO A 132 11.54 -11.81 -2.08
CA PRO A 132 10.58 -12.78 -2.57
C PRO A 132 9.16 -12.53 -2.05
N LEU A 133 9.03 -12.11 -0.80
CA LEU A 133 7.73 -11.83 -0.18
C LEU A 133 7.18 -10.47 -0.62
N LEU A 134 8.06 -9.50 -0.84
CA LEU A 134 7.71 -8.19 -1.39
C LEU A 134 7.03 -8.37 -2.75
N PHE A 135 7.68 -9.06 -3.69
CA PHE A 135 7.08 -9.30 -5.01
C PHE A 135 5.88 -10.23 -4.96
N TYR A 136 5.90 -11.25 -4.09
CA TYR A 136 4.70 -12.08 -3.87
C TYR A 136 3.50 -11.22 -3.47
N SER A 137 3.67 -10.30 -2.51
CA SER A 137 2.58 -9.44 -2.05
C SER A 137 1.99 -8.55 -3.14
N ILE A 138 2.84 -7.98 -4.00
CA ILE A 138 2.40 -7.08 -5.07
C ILE A 138 1.77 -7.91 -6.20
N ALA A 139 2.48 -8.94 -6.68
CA ALA A 139 2.05 -9.80 -7.76
C ALA A 139 0.73 -10.53 -7.44
N SER A 140 0.52 -10.99 -6.19
CA SER A 140 -0.75 -11.62 -5.80
C SER A 140 -1.95 -10.67 -5.93
N HIS A 141 -1.76 -9.37 -5.69
CA HIS A 141 -2.84 -8.40 -5.85
C HIS A 141 -3.03 -8.01 -7.32
N TRP A 142 -1.94 -7.75 -8.05
CA TRP A 142 -1.97 -7.53 -9.49
C TRP A 142 -2.69 -8.68 -10.22
N ASN A 143 -2.27 -9.92 -9.96
CA ASN A 143 -2.81 -11.10 -10.60
C ASN A 143 -4.26 -11.41 -10.21
N ARG A 144 -4.81 -10.80 -9.15
CA ARG A 144 -6.24 -10.95 -8.84
C ARG A 144 -7.12 -10.14 -9.79
N TYR A 145 -6.65 -8.99 -10.28
CA TYR A 145 -7.50 -8.04 -11.00
C TYR A 145 -7.08 -7.76 -12.44
N MET A 146 -5.80 -7.85 -12.76
CA MET A 146 -5.31 -7.54 -14.10
C MET A 146 -5.45 -8.74 -15.03
N ASN A 147 -5.81 -8.51 -16.30
CA ASN A 147 -5.91 -9.58 -17.31
C ASN A 147 -4.53 -10.20 -17.57
N ASN A 148 -3.52 -9.36 -17.77
CA ASN A 148 -2.14 -9.77 -18.00
C ASN A 148 -1.46 -10.14 -16.68
N LYS A 149 -1.45 -11.42 -16.35
CA LYS A 149 -0.82 -11.93 -15.12
C LYS A 149 0.69 -11.82 -15.21
N ILE A 150 1.31 -11.38 -14.11
CA ILE A 150 2.76 -11.34 -13.95
C ILE A 150 3.21 -12.58 -13.17
N VAL A 151 4.04 -13.40 -13.81
CA VAL A 151 4.63 -14.62 -13.27
C VAL A 151 6.16 -14.58 -13.37
N GLY A 152 6.87 -15.46 -12.66
CA GLY A 152 8.34 -15.55 -12.72
C GLY A 152 9.11 -14.46 -11.94
N VAL A 153 8.40 -13.51 -11.34
CA VAL A 153 8.96 -12.42 -10.52
C VAL A 153 9.00 -12.73 -9.02
N THR A 154 8.72 -13.97 -8.62
CA THR A 154 8.61 -14.39 -7.21
C THR A 154 9.56 -15.57 -6.91
N GLY A 155 9.69 -15.93 -5.64
CA GLY A 155 10.54 -17.04 -5.18
C GLY A 155 12.01 -16.66 -4.99
N SER A 156 12.84 -17.64 -4.64
CA SER A 156 14.25 -17.42 -4.28
C SER A 156 15.10 -16.80 -5.40
N LYS A 157 14.73 -17.05 -6.67
CA LYS A 157 15.40 -16.44 -7.83
C LYS A 157 15.40 -14.91 -7.79
N THR A 158 14.40 -14.30 -7.13
CA THR A 158 14.32 -12.83 -6.97
C THR A 158 15.53 -12.23 -6.28
N LEU A 159 16.13 -12.96 -5.34
CA LEU A 159 17.33 -12.54 -4.62
C LEU A 159 18.52 -12.31 -5.55
N TYR A 160 18.54 -12.93 -6.73
CA TYR A 160 19.64 -12.77 -7.68
C TYR A 160 19.47 -11.55 -8.57
N TYR A 161 18.23 -11.14 -8.86
CA TYR A 161 17.96 -10.06 -9.81
C TYR A 161 17.44 -8.75 -9.19
N PHE A 162 17.03 -8.74 -7.92
CA PHE A 162 16.65 -7.54 -7.20
C PHE A 162 17.23 -7.60 -5.78
N ARG A 163 18.31 -6.85 -5.55
CA ARG A 163 19.18 -7.02 -4.37
C ARG A 163 19.18 -5.79 -3.49
N GLU A 164 19.07 -5.97 -2.18
CA GLU A 164 19.30 -4.92 -1.19
C GLU A 164 20.77 -4.46 -1.27
N VAL A 165 20.99 -3.15 -1.46
CA VAL A 165 22.33 -2.53 -1.49
C VAL A 165 22.59 -1.69 -0.25
N ASN A 166 21.59 -0.95 0.19
CA ASN A 166 21.66 -0.12 1.39
C ASN A 166 20.27 0.01 2.00
N TYR A 167 20.17 0.23 3.30
CA TYR A 167 18.87 0.36 3.95
C TYR A 167 18.95 1.10 5.29
N LYS A 168 17.81 1.68 5.66
CA LYS A 168 17.51 2.13 7.01
C LYS A 168 16.13 1.61 7.37
N ILE A 169 16.06 0.37 7.81
CA ILE A 169 14.83 -0.31 8.20
C ILE A 169 14.81 -0.52 9.69
N ARG A 170 13.64 -0.31 10.30
CA ARG A 170 13.41 -0.63 11.70
C ARG A 170 12.05 -1.28 11.90
N PRO A 171 11.92 -2.22 12.85
CA PRO A 171 10.62 -2.69 13.27
C PRO A 171 9.83 -1.55 13.91
N LEU A 172 8.52 -1.57 13.74
CA LEU A 172 7.60 -0.63 14.35
C LEU A 172 6.27 -1.33 14.66
N THR A 173 5.74 -1.08 15.86
CA THR A 173 4.39 -1.48 16.23
C THR A 173 3.46 -0.29 15.99
N ALA A 174 2.41 -0.51 15.20
CA ALA A 174 1.32 0.44 15.05
C ALA A 174 0.02 -0.10 15.64
N TYR A 175 -0.81 0.79 16.15
CA TYR A 175 -2.06 0.47 16.81
C TYR A 175 -3.24 0.94 15.97
N TYR A 176 -4.17 0.02 15.71
CA TYR A 176 -5.50 0.33 15.18
C TYR A 176 -6.50 -0.07 16.25
N GLY A 177 -7.14 0.93 16.87
CA GLY A 177 -7.76 0.74 18.18
C GLY A 177 -6.74 0.22 19.18
N ASN A 178 -7.06 -0.86 19.89
CA ASN A 178 -6.18 -1.48 20.88
C ASN A 178 -5.39 -2.68 20.33
N ILE A 179 -5.41 -2.93 19.01
CA ILE A 179 -4.78 -4.10 18.40
C ILE A 179 -3.37 -3.74 17.90
N PRO A 180 -2.29 -4.28 18.51
CA PRO A 180 -0.94 -4.02 18.06
C PRO A 180 -0.63 -4.82 16.78
N ASN A 181 -0.11 -4.12 15.78
CA ASN A 181 0.35 -4.71 14.52
C ASN A 181 1.83 -4.38 14.34
N LYS A 182 2.69 -5.40 14.43
CA LYS A 182 4.14 -5.25 14.26
C LYS A 182 4.52 -5.43 12.79
N GLY A 183 5.11 -4.38 12.22
CA GLY A 183 5.65 -4.37 10.86
C GLY A 183 7.00 -3.66 10.84
N PHE A 184 7.37 -3.13 9.68
CA PHE A 184 8.58 -2.33 9.52
C PHE A 184 8.32 -1.04 8.75
N VAL A 185 9.17 -0.03 8.98
CA VAL A 185 9.20 1.25 8.26
C VAL A 185 10.63 1.61 7.89
N GLY A 186 10.78 2.64 7.06
CA GLY A 186 12.08 3.15 6.63
C GLY A 186 12.30 2.94 5.14
N TRP A 187 13.54 2.81 4.69
CA TRP A 187 13.80 2.67 3.25
C TRP A 187 14.84 1.60 2.94
N VAL A 188 14.75 1.04 1.73
CA VAL A 188 15.78 0.17 1.13
C VAL A 188 16.09 0.66 -0.27
N LEU A 189 17.37 0.69 -0.59
CA LEU A 189 17.90 0.86 -1.93
C LEU A 189 18.14 -0.53 -2.52
N PHE A 190 17.48 -0.82 -3.64
CA PHE A 190 17.63 -2.07 -4.36
C PHE A 190 18.35 -1.86 -5.68
N GLU A 191 19.16 -2.84 -6.09
CA GLU A 191 19.74 -2.92 -7.43
C GLU A 191 18.98 -3.94 -8.28
N LEU A 192 18.53 -3.53 -9.48
CA LEU A 192 17.87 -4.39 -10.46
C LEU A 192 18.89 -4.95 -11.47
N LYS A 193 19.34 -6.18 -11.22
CA LYS A 193 20.28 -6.94 -12.06
C LYS A 193 19.62 -7.70 -13.21
N ALA A 194 18.28 -7.67 -13.33
CA ALA A 194 17.60 -8.28 -14.47
C ALA A 194 18.05 -7.63 -15.80
N ARG A 195 18.29 -8.46 -16.82
CA ARG A 195 18.76 -8.03 -18.15
C ARG A 195 17.85 -6.93 -18.72
N LYS A 196 18.46 -5.85 -19.23
CA LYS A 196 17.73 -4.77 -19.94
C LYS A 196 16.91 -5.35 -21.10
N GLY A 197 15.69 -4.85 -21.29
CA GLY A 197 14.75 -5.33 -22.31
C GLY A 197 14.11 -6.71 -22.03
N SER A 198 14.48 -7.40 -20.95
CA SER A 198 13.83 -8.67 -20.60
C SER A 198 12.43 -8.46 -20.02
N ASN A 199 11.51 -9.39 -20.32
CA ASN A 199 10.16 -9.39 -19.75
C ASN A 199 10.18 -9.40 -18.21
N LEU A 200 11.18 -10.06 -17.60
CA LEU A 200 11.38 -10.06 -16.15
C LEU A 200 11.60 -8.64 -15.62
N ARG A 201 12.49 -7.87 -16.24
CA ARG A 201 12.80 -6.49 -15.85
C ARG A 201 11.57 -5.59 -15.99
N GLU A 202 10.86 -5.72 -17.12
CA GLU A 202 9.64 -4.95 -17.36
C GLU A 202 8.55 -5.29 -16.33
N ASN A 203 8.34 -6.57 -16.02
CA ASN A 203 7.36 -6.98 -15.01
C ASN A 203 7.72 -6.47 -13.61
N ILE A 204 9.00 -6.48 -13.23
CA ILE A 204 9.44 -5.88 -11.97
C ILE A 204 9.10 -4.38 -11.95
N ARG A 205 9.42 -3.65 -13.01
CA ARG A 205 9.10 -2.21 -13.12
C ARG A 205 7.60 -1.92 -13.02
N ARG A 206 6.76 -2.73 -13.67
CA ARG A 206 5.30 -2.61 -13.54
C ARG A 206 4.84 -2.78 -12.10
N LEU A 207 5.33 -3.82 -11.43
CA LEU A 207 4.97 -4.09 -10.03
C LEU A 207 5.48 -3.01 -9.07
N LEU A 208 6.68 -2.47 -9.31
CA LEU A 208 7.23 -1.37 -8.52
C LEU A 208 6.40 -0.09 -8.66
N ASP A 209 5.97 0.25 -9.88
CA ASP A 209 5.07 1.39 -10.08
C ASP A 209 3.70 1.14 -9.45
N TYR A 210 3.14 -0.05 -9.65
CA TYR A 210 1.87 -0.45 -9.04
C TYR A 210 1.87 -0.33 -7.51
N ALA A 211 3.01 -0.61 -6.88
CA ALA A 211 3.17 -0.48 -5.43
C ALA A 211 3.01 0.96 -4.92
N ASN A 212 3.29 1.99 -5.74
CA ASN A 212 3.04 3.40 -5.35
C ASN A 212 1.55 3.68 -5.10
N TYR A 213 0.67 2.97 -5.81
CA TYR A 213 -0.77 3.18 -5.75
C TYR A 213 -1.44 2.23 -4.76
N PHE A 214 -1.12 0.93 -4.81
CA PHE A 214 -1.78 -0.08 -3.98
C PHE A 214 -0.99 -0.49 -2.74
N GLY A 215 0.26 -0.09 -2.60
CA GLY A 215 1.10 -0.44 -1.45
C GLY A 215 1.56 -1.90 -1.44
N ILE A 216 2.31 -2.25 -0.39
CA ILE A 216 2.93 -3.56 -0.20
C ILE A 216 2.44 -4.19 1.12
N GLY A 217 2.13 -5.48 1.10
CA GLY A 217 1.75 -6.24 2.30
C GLY A 217 0.24 -6.38 2.52
N LYS A 218 -0.12 -6.68 3.77
CA LYS A 218 -1.51 -6.85 4.23
C LYS A 218 -2.12 -5.55 4.75
N SER A 219 -3.45 -5.54 4.81
CA SER A 219 -4.24 -4.45 5.43
C SER A 219 -4.06 -3.08 4.75
N ARG A 220 -3.86 -3.09 3.42
CA ARG A 220 -3.71 -1.89 2.58
C ARG A 220 -4.95 -0.99 2.56
N ASN A 221 -6.13 -1.57 2.72
CA ASN A 221 -7.41 -0.85 2.75
C ASN A 221 -7.63 -0.06 4.05
N ILE A 222 -6.75 -0.19 5.03
CA ILE A 222 -6.80 0.60 6.28
C ILE A 222 -5.53 1.42 6.50
N GLY A 223 -4.64 1.54 5.51
CA GLY A 223 -3.49 2.45 5.55
C GLY A 223 -2.11 1.82 5.83
N PHE A 224 -2.02 0.51 6.05
CA PHE A 224 -0.72 -0.18 6.12
C PHE A 224 -0.07 -0.30 4.73
N GLY A 225 1.26 -0.39 4.72
CA GLY A 225 2.00 -0.73 3.50
C GLY A 225 2.09 0.37 2.46
N GLU A 226 1.89 1.64 2.84
CA GLU A 226 2.14 2.76 1.94
C GLU A 226 3.62 2.87 1.64
N VAL A 227 3.94 2.93 0.35
CA VAL A 227 5.31 3.04 -0.14
C VAL A 227 5.46 4.20 -1.12
N ASP A 228 6.71 4.58 -1.33
CA ASP A 228 7.16 5.50 -2.37
C ASP A 228 8.39 4.90 -3.02
N VAL A 229 8.21 4.48 -4.26
CA VAL A 229 9.20 3.80 -5.08
C VAL A 229 9.70 4.77 -6.13
N ARG A 230 11.01 5.02 -6.10
CA ARG A 230 11.68 5.95 -7.02
C ARG A 230 12.85 5.28 -7.72
N PRO A 231 13.00 5.46 -9.04
CA PRO A 231 14.24 5.13 -9.73
C PRO A 231 15.33 6.10 -9.28
N LEU A 232 16.57 5.61 -9.14
CA LEU A 232 17.75 6.46 -8.99
C LEU A 232 18.67 6.21 -10.19
N GLU A 233 19.16 7.30 -10.77
CA GLU A 233 20.14 7.28 -11.86
C GLU A 233 21.51 6.79 -11.37
#